data_AF-A0A923CC95-F1
#
_entry.id   AF-A0A923CC95-F1
#
_cell.length_a   1.000
_cell.length_b   1.000
_cell.length_c   1.000
_cell.angle_alpha   90.00
_cell.angle_beta   90.00
_cell.angle_gamma   90.00
#
_symmetry.space_group_name_H-M   'P 1'
#
loop_
_entity.id
_entity.type
_entity.pdbx_description
1 polymer ?
#
loop_
_entity_poly.entity_id
_entity_poly.type
_entity_poly.pdbx_seq_one_letter_code
_entity_poly.pdbx_strand_id
1 'polypeptide(L)' 'ALAGRLQLSPRAQAAFDAIPPAVLVAVIAPSALATGWPETAAALLAALAATRLPLLGVVAVGVAAVVALRALA' A
#
# COMPACT_ATOMS: atom_id res chain seq x y z
N ALA A 1 -5.13 21.86 -4.50
CA ALA A 1 -6.04 21.11 -3.62
C ALA A 1 -7.02 22.09 -2.96
N LEU A 2 -8.27 21.68 -2.74
CA LEU A 2 -9.29 22.49 -2.04
C LEU A 2 -8.83 22.91 -0.63
N ALA A 3 -8.02 22.08 0.03
CA ALA A 3 -7.38 22.36 1.32
C ALA A 3 -6.50 23.63 1.33
N GLY A 4 -5.81 23.95 0.23
CA GLY A 4 -4.97 25.15 0.14
C GLY A 4 -5.75 26.46 -0.02
N ARG A 5 -7.09 26.39 -0.14
CA ARG A 5 -7.97 27.55 -0.27
C ARG A 5 -8.86 27.78 0.96
N LEU A 6 -8.79 26.90 1.96
CA LEU A 6 -9.54 26.97 3.21
C LEU A 6 -8.53 27.12 4.36
N GLN A 7 -8.78 28.01 5.31
CA GLN A 7 -7.95 28.09 6.52
C GLN A 7 -8.29 26.92 7.44
N LEU A 8 -7.54 25.84 7.30
CA LEU A 8 -7.72 24.61 8.08
C LEU A 8 -6.80 24.61 9.32
N SER A 9 -7.30 24.04 10.41
CA SER A 9 -6.45 23.70 11.56
C SER A 9 -5.37 22.67 11.14
N PRO A 10 -4.17 22.65 11.76
CA PRO A 10 -3.09 21.73 11.39
C PRO A 10 -3.50 20.25 11.32
N ARG A 11 -4.43 19.81 12.19
CA ARG A 11 -4.97 18.44 12.18
C ARG A 11 -5.84 18.18 10.95
N ALA A 12 -6.66 19.15 10.56
CA ALA A 12 -7.51 19.03 9.38
C ALA A 12 -6.65 18.98 8.12
N GLN A 13 -5.62 19.83 8.01
CA GLN A 13 -4.68 19.80 6.88
C GLN A 13 -4.01 18.43 6.72
N ALA A 14 -3.48 17.86 7.81
CA ALA A 14 -2.87 16.52 7.79
C ALA A 14 -3.86 15.42 7.35
N ALA A 15 -5.12 15.52 7.76
CA ALA A 15 -6.16 14.59 7.30
C ALA A 15 -6.41 14.72 5.80
N PHE A 16 -6.51 15.94 5.26
CA PHE A 16 -6.70 16.16 3.82
C PHE A 16 -5.51 15.66 2.98
N ASP A 17 -4.29 15.86 3.46
CA ASP A 17 -3.08 15.37 2.78
C ASP A 17 -2.99 13.83 2.79
N ALA A 18 -3.61 13.17 3.76
CA ALA A 18 -3.71 11.72 3.85
C ALA A 18 -4.84 11.10 2.98
N ILE A 19 -5.80 11.89 2.47
CA ILE A 19 -6.92 11.36 1.69
C ILE A 19 -6.45 10.62 0.42
N PRO A 20 -5.59 11.18 -0.45
CA PRO A 20 -5.18 10.49 -1.67
C PRO A 20 -4.53 9.11 -1.43
N PRO A 21 -3.52 8.97 -0.56
CA PRO A 21 -2.95 7.64 -0.30
C PRO A 21 -3.93 6.71 0.41
N ALA A 22 -4.80 7.22 1.29
CA ALA A 22 -5.80 6.40 1.98
C ALA A 22 -6.81 5.77 0.99
N VAL A 23 -7.24 6.53 -0.03
CA VAL A 23 -8.14 6.01 -1.07
C VAL A 23 -7.47 4.88 -1.86
N LEU A 24 -6.18 5.02 -2.21
CA LEU A 24 -5.45 3.94 -2.91
C LEU A 24 -5.39 2.67 -2.06
N VAL A 25 -5.04 2.80 -0.77
CA VAL A 25 -4.99 1.65 0.15
C VAL A 25 -6.37 1.03 0.34
N ALA A 26 -7.42 1.83 0.48
CA ALA A 26 -8.79 1.33 0.67
C ALA A 26 -9.27 0.45 -0.50
N VAL A 27 -8.80 0.72 -1.73
CA VAL A 27 -9.16 -0.06 -2.93
C VAL A 27 -8.25 -1.28 -3.11
N ILE A 28 -6.97 -1.18 -2.75
CA ILE A 28 -5.99 -2.25 -2.97
C ILE A 28 -5.95 -3.26 -1.81
N ALA A 29 -6.20 -2.85 -0.57
CA ALA A 29 -6.17 -3.74 0.58
C ALA A 29 -7.17 -4.90 0.49
N PRO A 30 -8.42 -4.71 0.01
CA PRO A 30 -9.35 -5.82 -0.20
C PRO A 30 -8.81 -6.87 -1.17
N SER A 31 -8.17 -6.46 -2.28
CA SER A 31 -7.61 -7.43 -3.22
C SER A 31 -6.42 -8.17 -2.62
N ALA A 32 -5.57 -7.50 -1.84
CA ALA A 32 -4.45 -8.16 -1.15
C ALA A 32 -4.90 -9.26 -0.18
N LEU A 33 -6.10 -9.16 0.40
CA LEU A 33 -6.61 -10.10 1.41
C LEU A 33 -7.60 -11.12 0.86
N ALA A 34 -8.37 -10.78 -0.19
CA ALA A 34 -9.51 -11.58 -0.64
C ALA A 34 -9.23 -12.41 -1.91
N THR A 35 -8.13 -12.20 -2.62
CA THR A 35 -7.84 -12.95 -3.87
C THR A 35 -7.21 -14.32 -3.63
N GLY A 36 -6.66 -14.57 -2.45
CA GLY A 36 -6.01 -15.83 -2.11
C GLY A 36 -4.88 -15.69 -1.10
N TRP A 37 -4.46 -16.83 -0.56
CA TRP A 37 -3.28 -16.94 0.30
C TRP A 37 -1.99 -16.44 -0.39
N PRO A 38 -1.72 -16.71 -1.69
CA PRO A 38 -0.51 -16.23 -2.36
C PRO A 38 -0.38 -14.70 -2.32
N GLU A 39 -1.45 -13.97 -2.64
CA GLU A 39 -1.44 -12.51 -2.63
C GLU A 39 -1.33 -11.95 -1.22
N THR A 40 -1.99 -12.58 -0.24
CA THR A 40 -1.90 -12.17 1.17
C THR A 40 -0.48 -12.30 1.69
N ALA A 41 0.17 -13.45 1.45
CA ALA A 41 1.56 -13.68 1.87
C ALA A 41 2.53 -12.74 1.13
N ALA A 42 2.33 -12.50 -0.17
CA ALA A 42 3.15 -11.55 -0.92
C ALA A 42 2.99 -10.11 -0.41
N ALA A 43 1.76 -9.69 -0.07
CA ALA A 43 1.50 -8.38 0.51
C ALA A 43 2.17 -8.21 1.87
N LEU A 44 2.16 -9.25 2.72
CA LEU A 44 2.89 -9.25 4.00
C LEU A 44 4.41 -9.13 3.78
N LEU A 45 4.98 -9.84 2.81
CA LEU A 45 6.40 -9.74 2.49
C LEU A 45 6.78 -8.34 1.99
N ALA A 46 5.95 -7.74 1.14
CA ALA A 46 6.14 -6.36 0.68
C ALA A 46 6.05 -5.36 1.84
N ALA A 47 5.09 -5.52 2.76
CA ALA A 47 4.95 -4.68 3.94
C ALA A 47 6.17 -4.77 4.87
N LEU A 48 6.71 -5.98 5.09
CA LEU A 48 7.94 -6.18 5.85
C LEU A 48 9.14 -5.54 5.15
N ALA A 49 9.26 -5.71 3.84
CA ALA A 49 10.33 -5.11 3.04
C ALA A 49 10.31 -3.57 3.09
N ALA A 50 9.12 -2.96 3.13
CA ALA A 50 8.95 -1.51 3.22
C ALA A 50 9.54 -0.87 4.48
N THR A 51 9.79 -1.66 5.54
CA THR A 51 10.42 -1.16 6.77
C THR A 51 11.92 -0.91 6.65
N ARG A 52 12.59 -1.48 5.63
CA ARG A 52 14.06 -1.47 5.49
C ARG A 52 14.56 -1.08 4.09
N LEU A 53 13.79 -1.32 3.03
CA LEU A 53 14.22 -1.13 1.65
C LEU A 53 13.70 0.18 1.05
N PRO A 54 14.41 0.76 0.06
CA PRO A 54 13.85 1.83 -0.77
C PRO A 54 12.66 1.30 -1.59
N LEU A 55 11.79 2.21 -2.07
CA LEU A 55 10.56 1.85 -2.79
C LEU A 55 10.77 0.87 -3.95
N LEU A 56 11.84 1.03 -4.73
CA LEU A 56 12.17 0.10 -5.82
C LEU A 56 12.44 -1.33 -5.31
N GLY A 57 13.12 -1.46 -4.17
CA GLY A 57 13.38 -2.76 -3.54
C GLY A 57 12.09 -3.41 -3.04
N VAL A 58 11.18 -2.63 -2.46
CA VAL A 58 9.86 -3.11 -2.01
C VAL A 58 9.05 -3.67 -3.18
N VAL A 59 9.01 -2.93 -4.30
CA VAL A 59 8.31 -3.35 -5.52
C VAL A 59 8.91 -4.66 -6.06
N ALA A 60 10.23 -4.74 -6.15
CA ALA A 60 10.91 -5.95 -6.62
C ALA A 60 10.58 -7.17 -5.75
N VAL A 61 10.63 -7.03 -4.43
CA VAL A 61 10.28 -8.10 -3.48
C VAL A 61 8.82 -8.52 -3.62
N GLY A 62 7.89 -7.56 -3.69
CA GLY A 62 6.47 -7.85 -3.83
C GLY A 62 6.14 -8.59 -5.13
N VAL A 63 6.69 -8.13 -6.26
CA VAL A 63 6.51 -8.78 -7.57
C VAL A 63 7.08 -10.20 -7.56
N ALA A 64 8.32 -10.37 -7.08
CA ALA A 64 8.96 -11.68 -7.00
C ALA A 64 8.17 -12.64 -6.11
N ALA A 65 7.66 -12.16 -4.97
CA ALA A 65 6.84 -12.96 -4.05
C ALA A 65 5.53 -13.41 -4.70
N VAL A 66 4.77 -12.52 -5.33
CA VAL A 66 3.51 -12.90 -6.02
C VAL A 66 3.77 -13.94 -7.10
N VAL A 67 4.79 -13.72 -7.94
CA VAL A 67 5.12 -14.64 -9.05
C VAL A 67 5.51 -16.01 -8.51
N ALA A 68 6.40 -16.07 -7.51
CA ALA A 68 6.86 -17.32 -6.93
C ALA A 68 5.72 -18.08 -6.23
N LEU A 69 4.90 -17.39 -5.43
CA LEU A 69 3.80 -18.01 -4.68
C LEU A 69 2.69 -18.50 -5.61
N ARG A 70 2.36 -17.74 -6.67
CA ARG A 70 1.39 -18.18 -7.69
C ARG A 70 1.89 -19.37 -8.51
N ALA A 71 3.20 -19.53 -8.68
CA ALA A 71 3.75 -20.68 -9.41
C ALA A 71 3.66 -21.99 -8.59
N LEU A 72 3.48 -21.89 -7.26
CA LEU A 72 3.47 -23.02 -6.32
C LEU A 72 2.06 -23.42 -5.85
N ALA A 73 1.05 -22.59 -6.11
CA ALA A 73 -0.33 -22.76 -5.65
C ALA A 73 -1.27 -23.09 -6.81
#